data_AF-A0A1Z8ABK6-F1
#
_entry.id   AF-A0A1Z8ABK6-F1
#
_cell.length_a   1.000
_cell.length_b   1.000
_cell.length_c   1.000
_cell.angle_alpha   90.00
_cell.angle_beta   90.00
_cell.angle_gamma   90.00
#
_symmetry.space_group_name_H-M   'P 1'
#
loop_
_entity.id
_entity.type
_entity.pdbx_description
1 polymer ?
#
loop_
_entity_poly.entity_id
_entity_poly.type
_entity_poly.pdbx_seq_one_letter_code
_entity_poly.pdbx_strand_id
1 'polypeptide(L)'
;MNIKGTNAHEIPDGLMPTVDWIVTDVCFISLEKALSVPLSPARRGAVLAELIKPQFEVVRSHIGKGGIVRNQEAKTMSGDRIEASHGI
;
A
#
# COMPACT_ATOMS: atom_id res chain seq x y z
N MET A 1 -12.76 16.88 -0.08
CA MET A 1 -12.47 16.84 -1.52
C MET A 1 -12.56 15.39 -2.00
N ASN A 2 -13.04 15.13 -3.22
CA ASN A 2 -13.08 13.79 -3.79
C ASN A 2 -12.42 13.84 -5.18
N ILE A 3 -11.44 12.98 -5.42
CA ILE A 3 -10.65 12.90 -6.66
C ILE A 3 -10.84 11.55 -7.38
N LYS A 4 -12.07 11.02 -7.37
CA LYS A 4 -12.41 9.77 -8.05
C LYS A 4 -12.03 9.83 -9.53
N GLY A 5 -11.43 8.75 -10.02
CA GLY A 5 -10.97 8.63 -11.40
C GLY A 5 -9.52 9.10 -11.61
N THR A 6 -8.86 9.59 -10.56
CA THR A 6 -7.44 9.90 -10.57
C THR A 6 -6.60 8.69 -10.19
N ASN A 7 -5.49 8.47 -10.90
CA ASN A 7 -4.49 7.48 -10.53
C ASN A 7 -3.69 7.97 -9.31
N ALA A 8 -3.55 7.13 -8.28
CA ALA A 8 -2.90 7.50 -7.02
C ALA A 8 -1.43 7.93 -7.19
N HIS A 9 -0.71 7.39 -8.18
CA HIS A 9 0.68 7.79 -8.47
C HIS A 9 0.81 9.11 -9.24
N GLU A 10 -0.30 9.63 -9.76
CA GLU A 10 -0.34 10.82 -10.59
C GLU A 10 -1.05 11.96 -9.86
N ILE A 11 -1.28 11.82 -8.55
CA ILE A 11 -1.81 12.90 -7.71
C ILE A 11 -0.79 14.06 -7.77
N PRO A 12 -1.18 15.24 -8.28
CA PRO A 12 -0.29 16.38 -8.33
C PRO A 12 0.11 16.86 -6.93
N ASP A 13 1.35 17.29 -6.79
CA ASP A 13 1.83 17.94 -5.58
C ASP A 13 0.95 19.13 -5.19
N GLY A 14 0.65 19.25 -3.90
CA GLY A 14 -0.19 20.33 -3.36
C GLY A 14 -1.69 20.19 -3.63
N LEU A 15 -2.14 19.17 -4.36
CA LEU A 15 -3.57 18.92 -4.54
C LEU A 15 -4.25 18.50 -3.23
N MET A 16 -3.55 17.67 -2.44
CA MET A 16 -4.05 17.17 -1.17
C MET A 16 -3.62 18.07 0.00
N PRO A 17 -4.53 18.37 0.95
CA PRO A 17 -4.13 19.00 2.20
C PRO A 17 -3.31 18.01 3.05
N THR A 18 -2.61 18.52 4.05
CA THR A 18 -1.98 17.68 5.08
C THR A 18 -3.02 16.78 5.76
N VAL A 19 -2.67 15.52 6.00
CA VAL A 19 -3.57 14.52 6.60
C VAL A 19 -3.03 13.89 7.87
N ASP A 20 -3.96 13.57 8.78
CA ASP A 20 -3.71 12.83 10.03
C ASP A 20 -3.84 11.31 9.86
N TRP A 21 -4.63 10.87 8.86
CA TRP A 21 -4.97 9.47 8.63
C TRP A 21 -4.91 9.13 7.16
N ILE A 22 -4.34 7.97 6.87
CA ILE A 22 -4.36 7.36 5.54
C ILE A 22 -4.93 5.96 5.71
N VAL A 23 -5.92 5.61 4.89
CA VAL A 23 -6.51 4.27 4.87
C VAL A 23 -6.45 3.78 3.44
N THR A 24 -5.93 2.57 3.23
CA THR A 24 -5.80 2.01 1.88
C THR A 24 -6.33 0.58 1.79
N ASP A 25 -7.10 0.35 0.73
CA ASP A 25 -7.55 -0.97 0.30
C ASP A 25 -7.39 -1.04 -1.23
N VAL A 26 -6.26 -1.56 -1.69
CA VAL A 26 -5.92 -1.64 -3.12
C VAL A 26 -5.77 -3.10 -3.55
N CYS A 27 -5.94 -3.33 -4.85
CA CYS A 27 -5.82 -4.64 -5.48
C CYS A 27 -4.96 -4.53 -6.75
N PHE A 28 -4.33 -5.64 -7.13
CA PHE A 28 -3.54 -5.78 -8.37
C PHE A 28 -2.31 -4.86 -8.47
N ILE A 29 -1.86 -4.32 -7.34
CA ILE A 29 -0.69 -3.46 -7.21
C ILE A 29 -0.07 -3.67 -5.82
N SER A 30 1.26 -3.54 -5.70
CA SER A 30 1.92 -3.53 -4.39
C SER A 30 1.64 -2.24 -3.63
N LEU A 31 1.58 -2.31 -2.31
CA LEU A 31 1.41 -1.15 -1.43
C LEU A 31 2.56 -0.15 -1.57
N GLU A 32 3.81 -0.64 -1.61
CA GLU A 32 5.01 0.19 -1.88
C GLU A 32 4.82 1.10 -3.10
N LYS A 33 4.26 0.55 -4.17
CA LYS A 33 3.98 1.31 -5.37
C LYS A 33 2.79 2.23 -5.12
N ALA A 34 1.66 1.68 -4.68
CA ALA A 34 0.38 2.39 -4.53
C ALA A 34 0.47 3.63 -3.62
N LEU A 35 1.30 3.55 -2.59
CA LEU A 35 1.39 4.55 -1.53
C LEU A 35 2.54 5.56 -1.71
N SER A 36 3.38 5.41 -2.74
CA SER A 36 4.55 6.28 -2.95
C SER A 36 4.24 7.79 -2.99
N VAL A 37 3.13 8.18 -3.62
CA VAL A 37 2.66 9.57 -3.67
C VAL A 37 1.62 9.86 -2.56
N PRO A 38 0.62 8.99 -2.30
CA PRO A 38 -0.38 9.24 -1.27
C PRO A 38 0.14 9.41 0.17
N LEU A 39 1.38 8.99 0.47
CA LEU A 39 2.02 9.22 1.77
C LEU A 39 2.61 10.62 1.93
N SER A 40 2.88 11.36 0.85
CA SER A 40 3.52 12.68 0.92
C SER A 40 2.76 13.76 1.74
N PRO A 41 1.41 13.80 1.78
CA PRO A 41 0.69 14.77 2.60
C PRO A 41 0.56 14.34 4.07
N ALA A 42 1.06 13.16 4.46
CA ALA A 42 1.01 12.70 5.85
C ALA A 42 1.85 13.63 6.73
N ARG A 43 1.24 14.20 7.78
CA ARG A 43 2.06 14.87 8.80
C ARG A 43 2.86 13.86 9.61
N ARG A 44 3.90 14.33 10.29
CA ARG A 44 4.59 13.54 11.32
C ARG A 44 3.58 13.04 12.37
N GLY A 45 3.62 11.74 12.66
CA GLY A 45 2.71 11.07 13.58
C GLY A 45 1.29 10.91 13.04
N ALA A 46 1.10 10.94 11.71
CA ALA A 46 -0.12 10.47 11.08
C ALA A 46 -0.24 8.94 11.21
N VAL A 47 -1.47 8.43 11.13
CA VAL A 47 -1.76 7.00 11.21
C VAL A 47 -1.97 6.44 9.80
N LEU A 48 -1.27 5.36 9.47
CA LEU A 48 -1.56 4.55 8.29
C LEU A 48 -2.29 3.27 8.72
N ALA A 49 -3.48 3.06 8.16
CA ALA A 49 -4.20 1.80 8.25
C ALA A 49 -4.27 1.17 6.84
N GLU A 50 -3.39 0.22 6.57
CA GLU A 50 -3.31 -0.44 5.27
C GLU A 50 -3.68 -1.92 5.34
N LEU A 51 -4.29 -2.42 4.27
CA LEU A 51 -4.60 -3.84 4.13
C LEU A 51 -3.54 -4.54 3.28
N ILE A 52 -2.60 -5.22 3.94
CA ILE A 52 -1.58 -6.03 3.28
C ILE A 52 -2.21 -7.29 2.69
N LYS A 53 -2.08 -7.45 1.38
CA LYS A 53 -2.60 -8.58 0.61
C LYS A 53 -1.44 -9.36 0.00
N PRO A 54 -0.96 -10.45 0.64
CA PRO A 54 0.26 -11.14 0.22
C PRO A 54 0.31 -11.50 -1.26
N GLN A 55 -0.82 -11.82 -1.89
CA GLN A 55 -0.91 -12.14 -3.31
C GLN A 55 -0.47 -11.03 -4.28
N PHE A 56 -0.42 -9.77 -3.82
CA PHE A 56 0.08 -8.63 -4.60
C PHE A 56 1.49 -8.21 -4.18
N GLU A 57 2.00 -8.75 -3.07
CA GLU A 57 3.29 -8.39 -2.48
C GLU A 57 4.36 -9.46 -2.65
N VAL A 58 3.99 -10.73 -2.84
CA VAL A 58 4.95 -11.81 -3.08
C VAL A 58 5.28 -11.94 -4.56
N VAL A 59 6.45 -12.53 -4.85
CA VAL A 59 6.80 -12.93 -6.21
C VAL A 59 5.83 -14.01 -6.74
N ARG A 60 5.61 -14.05 -8.05
CA ARG A 60 4.64 -14.95 -8.69
C ARG A 60 4.80 -16.43 -8.33
N SER A 61 6.02 -16.90 -8.07
CA SER A 61 6.27 -18.30 -7.68
C SER A 61 5.64 -18.70 -6.34
N HIS A 62 5.30 -17.73 -5.47
CA HIS A 62 4.62 -17.98 -4.20
C HIS A 62 3.09 -17.93 -4.30
N ILE A 63 2.55 -17.65 -5.50
CA ILE A 63 1.11 -17.56 -5.74
C ILE A 63 0.62 -18.90 -6.30
N GLY A 64 -0.22 -19.58 -5.52
CA GLY A 64 -0.79 -20.86 -5.91
C GLY A 64 -2.07 -20.74 -6.75
N LYS A 65 -2.71 -21.89 -7.01
CA LYS A 65 -4.00 -21.97 -7.70
C LYS A 65 -5.03 -21.05 -7.07
N GLY A 66 -5.70 -20.25 -7.91
CA GLY A 66 -6.72 -19.28 -7.49
C GLY A 66 -6.17 -17.97 -6.94
N GLY A 67 -4.87 -17.68 -7.11
CA GLY A 67 -4.26 -16.45 -6.60
C GLY A 67 -3.95 -16.49 -5.10
N ILE A 68 -3.95 -17.67 -4.48
CA ILE A 68 -3.83 -17.83 -3.03
C ILE A 68 -2.36 -18.07 -2.65
N VAL A 69 -1.85 -17.24 -1.73
CA VAL A 69 -0.56 -17.48 -1.06
C VAL A 69 -0.80 -18.40 0.13
N ARG A 70 -0.27 -19.63 0.08
CA ARG A 70 -0.41 -20.62 1.16
C ARG A 70 0.77 -20.66 2.12
N ASN A 71 1.98 -20.39 1.61
CA ASN A 71 3.20 -20.39 2.42
C ASN A 71 3.11 -19.27 3.47
N GLN A 72 3.19 -19.63 4.75
CA GLN A 72 3.02 -18.69 5.86
C GLN A 72 4.24 -17.78 6.06
N GLU A 73 5.44 -18.29 5.79
CA GLU A 73 6.68 -17.51 5.82
C GLU A 73 6.65 -16.40 4.76
N ALA A 74 6.24 -16.73 3.54
CA ALA A 74 6.09 -15.75 2.45
C ALA A 74 5.08 -14.64 2.79
N LYS A 75 3.97 -14.97 3.47
CA LYS A 75 3.01 -13.95 3.96
C LYS A 75 3.66 -13.02 4.97
N THR A 76 4.34 -13.59 5.97
CA THR A 76 4.97 -12.84 7.05
C THR A 76 6.06 -11.92 6.50
N MET A 77 6.97 -12.47 5.69
CA MET A 77 8.03 -11.68 5.03
C MET A 77 7.49 -10.56 4.14
N SER A 78 6.36 -10.78 3.46
CA SER A 78 5.74 -9.71 2.68
C SER A 78 5.16 -8.62 3.57
N GLY A 79 4.56 -8.97 4.71
CA GLY A 79 4.08 -8.00 5.70
C GLY A 79 5.22 -7.16 6.25
N ASP A 80 6.25 -7.81 6.79
CA ASP A 80 7.40 -7.15 7.41
C ASP A 80 8.10 -6.20 6.43
N ARG A 81 8.23 -6.59 5.15
CA ARG A 81 8.84 -5.74 4.13
C ARG A 81 8.01 -4.48 3.87
N ILE A 82 6.69 -4.63 3.75
CA ILE A 82 5.80 -3.49 3.49
C ILE A 82 5.81 -2.53 4.69
N GLU A 83 5.71 -3.05 5.92
CA GLU A 83 5.80 -2.23 7.13
C GLU A 83 7.13 -1.45 7.20
N ALA A 84 8.25 -2.09 6.85
CA ALA A 84 9.55 -1.44 6.81
C ALA A 84 9.68 -0.36 5.72
N SER A 85 8.87 -0.44 4.65
CA SER A 85 8.98 0.45 3.49
C SER A 85 8.33 1.82 3.70
N HIS A 86 7.33 1.92 4.57
CA HIS A 86 6.51 3.13 4.69
C HIS A 86 7.08 4.18 5.67
N GLY A 87 8.00 3.80 6.57
CA GLY A 87 8.82 4.76 7.35
C GLY A 87 8.02 5.78 8.18
N ILE A 88 6.76 5.45 8.51
CA ILE A 88 5.83 6.25 9.32
C ILE A 88 5.78 5.72 10.74
#